data_AF-A0A6G3Z824-F1
#
_entry.id   AF-A0A6G3Z824-F1
#
_cell.length_a   1.000
_cell.length_b   1.000
_cell.length_c   1.000
_cell.angle_alpha   90.00
_cell.angle_beta   90.00
_cell.angle_gamma   90.00
#
_symmetry.space_group_name_H-M   'P 1'
#
loop_
_entity.id
_entity.type
_entity.pdbx_description
1 polymer ?
#
loop_
_entity_poly.entity_id
_entity_poly.type
_entity_poly.pdbx_seq_one_letter_code
_entity_poly.pdbx_strand_id
1 'polypeptide(L)'
;MTSAEHVTSQLRVCLWAIGPGAESVPVGQQVGDRYEVIAPQIWRDLTPNTPPQTPESLPEAVLPYLKAHRLRLHLPGVYDVLPQRGMAPWVLLENAPVNARSGQLYPALSGAWMAAPPVRQVYWLWQLWQLWAPLMDLGVAASLLNLDNLRVEGWRVRVLQLIPDAQPPTLKALAQGWQTLAEVANAAIATPLKNVCQAILAGEMPPEQLTVDLNYLLLKESASCRHRFHLAGATHPGPQHSRNEDACYPEGEKPEIPTPRIAIVCDGVGGHEAGEVASHTAVRSLQLQLEGLLAESSHEEQAIPPSLITQQIEAAIRVVNDLVNTQNDTQERSERQRMGTTLVMALLMPQRLQTPQGWLQVDELYIAHVGDSRAYWITPDYCHQLTVDDDIAGREAYTGRSFYTALRDRPDAGALTQALGTRSSSHLTPHVQRFMLDEAGVLLLCSDG
;
A
#
# COMPACT_ATOMS: atom_id res chain seq x y z
N MET A 1 37.19 10.62 -15.61
CA MET A 1 37.49 11.82 -14.80
C MET A 1 36.47 12.87 -15.21
N THR A 2 35.42 13.14 -14.45
CA THR A 2 35.44 13.74 -13.10
C THR A 2 34.28 13.27 -12.21
N SER A 3 34.64 12.93 -10.98
CA SER A 3 33.85 12.91 -9.73
C SER A 3 32.50 12.21 -9.73
N ALA A 4 32.55 10.88 -9.59
CA ALA A 4 31.59 10.18 -8.75
C ALA A 4 31.82 10.68 -7.31
N GLU A 5 30.98 11.60 -6.85
CA GLU A 5 30.85 11.87 -5.42
C GLU A 5 30.38 10.58 -4.76
N HIS A 6 31.28 9.97 -4.00
CA HIS A 6 30.92 9.03 -2.94
C HIS A 6 30.04 9.78 -1.95
N VAL A 7 28.74 9.85 -2.23
CA VAL A 7 27.73 10.15 -1.22
C VAL A 7 27.73 8.94 -0.30
N THR A 8 28.44 9.05 0.82
CA THR A 8 28.20 8.22 1.99
C THR A 8 26.70 8.26 2.25
N SER A 9 26.00 7.15 1.99
CA SER A 9 24.55 7.03 2.11
C SER A 9 24.16 6.98 3.59
N GLN A 10 24.36 8.10 4.29
CA GLN A 10 23.60 8.33 5.51
C GLN A 10 22.13 8.43 5.10
N LEU A 11 21.30 7.52 5.61
CA LEU A 11 19.85 7.56 5.46
C LEU A 11 19.34 8.95 5.83
N ARG A 12 18.94 9.74 4.84
CA ARG A 12 18.32 11.05 5.09
C ARG A 12 16.86 10.81 5.45
N VAL A 13 16.55 10.87 6.74
CA VAL A 13 15.19 10.82 7.24
C VAL A 13 14.66 12.25 7.31
N CYS A 14 13.79 12.61 6.37
CA CYS A 14 13.05 13.87 6.38
C CYS A 14 11.66 13.62 6.96
N LEU A 15 11.26 14.46 7.91
CA LEU A 15 10.06 14.35 8.71
C LEU A 15 9.18 15.58 8.48
N TRP A 16 7.87 15.38 8.46
CA TRP A 16 6.90 16.48 8.46
C TRP A 16 6.49 16.81 9.90
N ALA A 17 6.80 18.03 10.35
CA ALA A 17 6.50 18.49 11.69
C ALA A 17 5.12 19.17 11.75
N ILE A 18 4.28 18.68 12.66
CA ILE A 18 2.95 19.23 12.93
C ILE A 18 2.82 19.65 14.38
N GLY A 19 1.88 20.55 14.65
CA GLY A 19 1.62 21.10 15.96
C GLY A 19 1.89 22.61 16.02
N PRO A 20 1.50 23.27 17.11
CA PRO A 20 1.56 24.73 17.20
C PRO A 20 2.95 25.30 16.92
N GLY A 21 3.05 26.23 15.97
CA GLY A 21 4.29 26.98 15.68
C GLY A 21 5.39 26.18 14.97
N ALA A 22 5.14 24.95 14.52
CA ALA A 22 6.13 24.12 13.82
C ALA A 22 6.64 24.78 12.52
N GLU A 23 5.76 25.50 11.83
CA GLU A 23 6.03 26.25 10.61
C GLU A 23 6.86 27.52 10.84
N SER A 24 6.87 28.02 12.07
CA SER A 24 7.57 29.25 12.46
C SER A 24 8.98 28.99 12.98
N VAL A 25 9.41 27.73 13.12
CA VAL A 25 10.78 27.42 13.55
C VAL A 25 11.76 27.77 12.43
N PRO A 26 12.77 28.64 12.68
CA PRO A 26 13.75 29.06 11.68
C PRO A 26 14.49 27.90 11.00
N VAL A 27 14.68 28.02 9.69
CA VAL A 27 15.54 27.10 8.92
C VAL A 27 16.99 27.20 9.43
N GLY A 28 17.64 26.05 9.60
CA GLY A 28 18.96 25.90 10.19
C GLY A 28 18.96 25.78 11.71
N GLN A 29 17.82 25.97 12.38
CA GLN A 29 17.71 25.76 13.81
C GLN A 29 17.73 24.26 14.15
N GLN A 30 18.48 23.91 15.19
CA GLN A 30 18.41 22.60 15.83
C GLN A 30 17.29 22.58 16.87
N VAL A 31 16.48 21.51 16.86
CA VAL A 31 15.41 21.25 17.82
C VAL A 31 15.81 20.04 18.67
N GLY A 32 16.10 20.29 19.95
CA GLY A 32 16.80 19.33 20.80
C GLY A 32 18.19 19.01 20.25
N ASP A 33 18.71 17.82 20.56
CA ASP A 33 20.02 17.36 20.10
C ASP A 33 19.93 16.42 18.88
N ARG A 34 18.76 16.35 18.23
CA ARG A 34 18.44 15.33 17.23
C ARG A 34 17.95 15.87 15.89
N TYR A 35 17.18 16.95 15.88
CA TYR A 35 16.51 17.41 14.66
C TYR A 35 17.06 18.74 14.17
N GLU A 36 17.13 18.90 12.85
CA GLU A 36 17.47 20.16 12.19
C GLU A 36 16.34 20.58 11.25
N VAL A 37 15.92 21.84 11.33
CA VAL A 37 14.90 22.38 10.42
C VAL A 37 15.54 22.73 9.08
N ILE A 38 15.18 22.01 8.01
CA ILE A 38 15.75 22.23 6.67
C ILE A 38 14.82 23.03 5.75
N ALA A 39 13.53 23.05 6.05
CA ALA A 39 12.53 23.94 5.44
C ALA A 39 11.34 24.10 6.43
N PRO A 40 10.41 25.05 6.20
CA PRO A 40 9.21 25.17 7.04
C PRO A 40 8.50 23.82 7.19
N GLN A 41 8.34 23.36 8.43
CA GLN A 41 7.77 22.05 8.79
C GLN A 41 8.51 20.80 8.26
N ILE A 42 9.66 20.94 7.60
CA ILE A 42 10.46 19.81 7.12
C ILE A 42 11.73 19.72 7.95
N TRP A 43 11.78 18.70 8.79
CA TRP A 43 12.86 18.50 9.74
C TRP A 43 13.66 17.26 9.37
N ARG A 44 14.97 17.30 9.55
CA ARG A 44 15.89 16.21 9.29
C ARG A 44 16.34 15.59 10.60
N ASP A 45 16.29 14.27 10.69
CA ASP A 45 16.91 13.54 11.78
C ASP A 45 18.44 13.45 11.58
N LEU A 46 19.19 13.85 12.60
CA LEU A 46 20.65 13.80 12.64
C LEU A 46 21.17 12.47 13.19
N THR A 47 20.33 11.68 13.87
CA THR A 47 20.68 10.37 14.44
C THR A 47 19.69 9.26 14.05
N PRO A 48 19.43 9.05 12.74
CA PRO A 48 18.38 8.14 12.25
C PRO A 48 18.64 6.66 12.57
N ASN A 49 19.87 6.29 12.93
CA ASN A 49 20.24 4.91 13.30
C ASN A 49 19.83 4.53 14.73
N THR A 50 19.36 5.50 15.53
CA THR A 50 18.85 5.25 16.89
C THR A 50 17.40 5.71 16.94
N PRO A 51 16.41 4.86 17.28
CA PRO A 51 15.02 5.28 17.31
C PRO A 51 14.79 6.39 18.36
N PRO A 52 13.78 7.25 18.16
CA PRO A 52 13.42 8.25 19.16
C PRO A 52 12.81 7.59 20.39
N GLN A 53 12.93 8.27 21.53
CA GLN A 53 12.32 7.79 22.76
C GLN A 53 10.80 7.96 22.67
N THR A 54 10.08 6.85 22.78
CA THR A 54 8.62 6.92 22.85
C THR A 54 8.21 7.51 24.20
N PRO A 55 7.30 8.51 24.24
CA PRO A 55 6.83 9.06 25.50
C PRO A 55 6.04 8.01 26.30
N GLU A 56 6.07 8.10 27.64
CA GLU A 56 5.35 7.18 28.54
C GLU A 56 3.83 7.15 28.27
N SER A 57 3.27 8.29 27.86
CA SER A 57 1.89 8.42 27.43
C SER A 57 1.82 8.98 26.00
N LEU A 58 1.02 8.31 25.17
CA LEU A 58 0.82 8.71 23.79
C LEU A 58 -0.26 9.80 23.73
N PRO A 59 -0.01 10.95 23.05
CA PRO A 59 -1.04 11.96 22.85
C PRO A 59 -2.19 11.41 22.00
N GLU A 60 -3.43 11.76 22.32
CA GLU A 60 -4.61 11.29 21.57
C GLU A 60 -4.53 11.60 20.07
N ALA A 61 -3.92 12.73 19.72
CA ALA A 61 -3.71 13.18 18.33
C ALA A 61 -2.89 12.21 17.47
N VAL A 62 -2.11 11.30 18.07
CA VAL A 62 -1.30 10.32 17.30
C VAL A 62 -2.06 9.02 17.01
N LEU A 63 -3.14 8.74 17.74
CA LEU A 63 -3.88 7.47 17.65
C LEU A 63 -4.42 7.17 16.23
N PRO A 64 -4.96 8.14 15.47
CA PRO A 64 -5.39 7.89 14.10
C PRO A 64 -4.26 7.41 13.20
N TYR A 65 -3.05 7.98 13.32
CA TYR A 65 -1.88 7.56 12.54
C TYR A 65 -1.46 6.13 12.87
N LEU A 66 -1.49 5.78 14.15
CA LEU A 66 -1.16 4.44 14.61
C LEU A 66 -2.14 3.42 14.04
N LYS A 67 -3.45 3.63 14.24
CA LYS A 67 -4.49 2.75 13.70
C LYS A 67 -4.46 2.64 12.18
N ALA A 68 -4.00 3.69 11.49
CA ALA A 68 -3.87 3.72 10.04
C ALA A 68 -2.57 3.09 9.50
N HIS A 69 -1.78 2.39 10.34
CA HIS A 69 -0.50 1.78 9.94
C HIS A 69 -0.59 0.89 8.69
N ARG A 70 -1.70 0.16 8.52
CA ARG A 70 -1.92 -0.69 7.33
C ARG A 70 -2.14 0.10 6.03
N LEU A 71 -2.41 1.40 6.13
CA LEU A 71 -2.62 2.32 5.01
C LEU A 71 -1.35 3.16 4.72
N ARG A 72 -0.17 2.74 5.18
CA ARG A 72 1.09 3.46 4.98
C ARG A 72 1.52 3.60 3.53
N LEU A 73 0.90 2.86 2.61
CA LEU A 73 1.01 3.17 1.19
C LEU A 73 0.42 4.55 0.85
N HIS A 74 -0.44 5.16 1.63
CA HIS A 74 -0.95 6.52 1.33
C HIS A 74 -0.76 7.51 2.48
N LEU A 75 -0.59 6.99 3.70
CA LEU A 75 -0.62 7.80 4.91
C LEU A 75 0.75 7.85 5.60
N PRO A 76 1.08 8.98 6.24
CA PRO A 76 2.28 9.10 7.03
C PRO A 76 2.17 8.32 8.35
N GLY A 77 3.32 7.99 8.93
CA GLY A 77 3.42 7.36 10.25
C GLY A 77 4.01 8.31 11.28
N VAL A 78 3.75 8.06 12.56
CA VAL A 78 4.37 8.85 13.64
C VAL A 78 5.80 8.35 13.85
N TYR A 79 6.75 9.27 13.75
CA TYR A 79 8.17 9.03 14.00
C TYR A 79 8.52 9.38 15.44
N ASP A 80 8.18 10.58 15.90
CA ASP A 80 8.50 11.10 17.23
C ASP A 80 7.44 12.11 17.73
N VAL A 81 7.43 12.36 19.03
CA VAL A 81 6.59 13.36 19.71
C VAL A 81 7.45 14.20 20.65
N LEU A 82 7.53 15.50 20.38
CA LEU A 82 8.36 16.42 21.12
C LEU A 82 7.51 17.29 22.06
N PRO A 83 7.72 17.23 23.38
CA PRO A 83 6.95 18.01 24.33
C PRO A 83 7.23 19.51 24.19
N GLN A 84 6.19 20.32 24.36
CA GLN A 84 6.27 21.78 24.39
C GLN A 84 5.78 22.32 25.74
N ARG A 85 6.40 23.41 26.21
CA ARG A 85 5.94 24.05 27.46
C ARG A 85 4.67 24.86 27.21
N GLY A 86 3.57 24.43 27.83
CA GLY A 86 2.29 25.16 27.79
C GLY A 86 1.54 25.07 26.46
N MET A 87 1.97 24.21 25.55
CA MET A 87 1.37 23.99 24.23
C MET A 87 1.25 22.48 23.96
N ALA A 88 0.42 22.10 23.00
CA ALA A 88 0.38 20.72 22.51
C ALA A 88 1.77 20.32 21.96
N PRO A 89 2.18 19.04 22.09
CA PRO A 89 3.48 18.60 21.59
C PRO A 89 3.57 18.73 20.06
N TRP A 90 4.79 18.86 19.54
CA TRP A 90 5.01 18.63 18.12
C TRP A 90 4.98 17.13 17.84
N VAL A 91 4.40 16.76 16.70
CA VAL A 91 4.45 15.38 16.20
C VAL A 91 5.27 15.40 14.90
N LEU A 92 6.25 14.52 14.82
CA LEU A 92 7.07 14.34 13.62
C LEU A 92 6.58 13.13 12.86
N LEU A 93 6.25 13.35 11.59
CA LEU A 93 5.70 12.32 10.72
C LEU A 93 6.76 11.79 9.75
N GLU A 94 7.01 10.49 9.82
CA GLU A 94 7.74 9.76 8.78
C GLU A 94 6.80 9.36 7.64
N ASN A 95 7.37 8.96 6.50
CA ASN A 95 6.58 8.61 5.32
C ASN A 95 5.57 9.73 4.97
N ALA A 96 5.91 10.98 5.28
CA ALA A 96 5.28 12.16 4.73
C ALA A 96 5.80 12.41 3.30
N PRO A 97 5.03 13.04 2.40
CA PRO A 97 5.39 13.26 1.00
C PRO A 97 6.49 14.33 0.84
N VAL A 98 7.64 14.08 1.44
CA VAL A 98 8.87 14.87 1.35
C VAL A 98 9.90 14.06 0.56
N ASN A 99 10.46 14.67 -0.48
CA ASN A 99 11.57 14.08 -1.21
C ASN A 99 12.84 14.14 -0.35
N ALA A 100 13.36 12.97 0.05
CA ALA A 100 14.52 12.88 0.95
C ALA A 100 15.82 13.46 0.36
N ARG A 101 15.92 13.57 -0.98
CA ARG A 101 17.10 14.13 -1.65
C ARG A 101 17.06 15.65 -1.67
N SER A 102 15.93 16.24 -2.09
CA SER A 102 15.78 17.69 -2.23
C SER A 102 15.32 18.39 -0.95
N GLY A 103 14.73 17.67 0.01
CA GLY A 103 14.12 18.25 1.21
C GLY A 103 12.85 19.07 0.90
N GLN A 104 12.22 18.84 -0.27
CA GLN A 104 11.01 19.54 -0.70
C GLN A 104 9.80 18.61 -0.67
N LEU A 105 8.62 19.18 -0.47
CA LEU A 105 7.37 18.44 -0.64
C LEU A 105 7.20 17.98 -2.09
N TYR A 106 6.61 16.81 -2.26
CA TYR A 106 6.06 16.43 -3.55
C TYR A 106 4.95 17.40 -3.99
N PRO A 107 4.68 17.51 -5.30
CA PRO A 107 3.66 18.39 -5.82
C PRO A 107 2.30 18.17 -5.15
N ALA A 108 1.58 19.26 -4.88
CA ALA A 108 0.17 19.17 -4.53
C ALA A 108 -0.62 18.52 -5.67
N LEU A 109 -1.67 17.77 -5.34
CA LEU A 109 -2.54 17.11 -6.31
C LEU A 109 -3.06 18.11 -7.33
N SER A 110 -3.56 19.27 -6.87
CA SER A 110 -4.02 20.37 -7.71
C SER A 110 -2.93 20.91 -8.65
N GLY A 111 -1.69 21.01 -8.18
CA GLY A 111 -0.54 21.48 -8.95
C GLY A 111 -0.08 20.49 -10.04
N ALA A 112 -0.19 19.19 -9.78
CA ALA A 112 0.15 18.14 -10.75
C ALA A 112 -1.01 17.79 -11.70
N TRP A 113 -2.25 18.15 -11.32
CA TRP A 113 -3.48 17.71 -11.98
C TRP A 113 -3.49 17.97 -13.48
N MET A 114 -3.32 19.23 -13.91
CA MET A 114 -3.45 19.62 -15.33
C MET A 114 -2.42 18.93 -16.24
N ALA A 115 -1.24 18.62 -15.71
CA ALA A 115 -0.16 17.98 -16.47
C ALA A 115 -0.32 16.46 -16.53
N ALA A 116 -1.16 15.87 -15.68
CA ALA A 116 -1.32 14.42 -15.59
C ALA A 116 -2.15 13.86 -16.75
N PRO A 117 -1.82 12.64 -17.25
CA PRO A 117 -2.66 11.95 -18.22
C PRO A 117 -4.02 11.57 -17.60
N PRO A 118 -5.06 11.36 -18.41
CA PRO A 118 -6.42 11.09 -17.91
C PRO A 118 -6.48 9.85 -17.00
N VAL A 119 -5.74 8.79 -17.32
CA VAL A 119 -5.63 7.59 -16.46
C VAL A 119 -5.15 7.94 -15.05
N ARG A 120 -4.14 8.79 -14.92
CA ARG A 120 -3.53 9.18 -13.64
C ARG A 120 -4.45 10.09 -12.83
N GLN A 121 -5.15 11.02 -13.51
CA GLN A 121 -6.17 11.86 -12.87
C GLN A 121 -7.28 11.00 -12.23
N VAL A 122 -7.84 10.05 -12.97
CA VAL A 122 -8.90 9.17 -12.44
C VAL A 122 -8.36 8.22 -11.39
N TYR A 123 -7.14 7.71 -11.56
CA TYR A 123 -6.55 6.79 -10.60
C TYR A 123 -6.29 7.45 -9.24
N TRP A 124 -5.84 8.71 -9.23
CA TRP A 124 -5.73 9.48 -7.98
C TRP A 124 -7.08 9.67 -7.29
N LEU A 125 -8.15 9.98 -8.03
CA LEU A 125 -9.50 10.07 -7.46
C LEU A 125 -9.97 8.72 -6.90
N TRP A 126 -9.67 7.62 -7.58
CA TRP A 126 -9.96 6.27 -7.12
C TRP A 126 -9.25 5.96 -5.79
N GLN A 127 -7.97 6.30 -5.67
CA GLN A 127 -7.22 6.10 -4.42
C GLN A 127 -7.80 6.96 -3.28
N LEU A 128 -8.15 8.23 -3.54
CA LEU A 128 -8.83 9.08 -2.57
C LEU A 128 -10.16 8.46 -2.12
N TRP A 129 -10.92 7.90 -3.06
CA TRP A 129 -12.17 7.22 -2.75
C TRP A 129 -11.96 5.96 -1.89
N GLN A 130 -10.94 5.16 -2.18
CA GLN A 130 -10.58 3.99 -1.36
C GLN A 130 -10.17 4.36 0.06
N LEU A 131 -9.57 5.53 0.25
CA LEU A 131 -9.20 6.05 1.57
C LEU A 131 -10.39 6.66 2.34
N TRP A 132 -11.50 6.97 1.66
CA TRP A 132 -12.63 7.67 2.26
C TRP A 132 -13.23 6.91 3.45
N ALA A 133 -13.65 5.66 3.25
CA ALA A 133 -14.29 4.88 4.32
C ALA A 133 -13.33 4.59 5.51
N PRO A 134 -12.09 4.13 5.30
CA PRO A 134 -11.15 3.94 6.41
C PRO A 134 -10.86 5.23 7.20
N LEU A 135 -10.77 6.38 6.54
CA LEU A 135 -10.54 7.65 7.24
C LEU A 135 -11.78 8.18 7.94
N MET A 136 -12.99 7.87 7.45
CA MET A 136 -14.25 8.13 8.16
C MET A 136 -14.32 7.34 9.47
N ASP A 137 -13.97 6.05 9.44
CA ASP A 137 -13.94 5.19 10.65
C ASP A 137 -12.94 5.69 11.69
N LEU A 138 -11.87 6.36 11.25
CA LEU A 138 -10.84 6.95 12.10
C LEU A 138 -11.15 8.39 12.54
N GLY A 139 -12.23 9.01 12.04
CA GLY A 139 -12.60 10.40 12.35
C GLY A 139 -11.62 11.44 11.82
N VAL A 140 -11.00 11.17 10.66
CA VAL A 140 -10.00 12.04 10.01
C VAL A 140 -10.24 12.17 8.49
N ALA A 141 -11.47 11.97 8.00
CA ALA A 141 -11.77 12.02 6.57
C ALA A 141 -11.64 13.44 5.98
N ALA A 142 -11.70 14.49 6.80
CA ALA A 142 -11.42 15.87 6.42
C ALA A 142 -10.02 16.03 5.80
N SER A 143 -9.09 15.11 6.09
CA SER A 143 -7.77 15.02 5.45
C SER A 143 -7.85 14.97 3.93
N LEU A 144 -8.92 14.41 3.37
CA LEU A 144 -9.13 14.26 1.92
C LEU A 144 -9.82 15.46 1.26
N LEU A 145 -10.33 16.40 2.06
CA LEU A 145 -11.04 17.58 1.54
C LEU A 145 -10.09 18.75 1.24
N ASN A 146 -8.92 18.78 1.89
CA ASN A 146 -7.93 19.82 1.68
C ASN A 146 -6.96 19.40 0.56
N LEU A 147 -7.10 20.00 -0.63
CA LEU A 147 -6.25 19.70 -1.79
C LEU A 147 -4.76 20.01 -1.56
N ASP A 148 -4.40 20.95 -0.67
CA ASP A 148 -3.01 21.24 -0.33
C ASP A 148 -2.39 20.18 0.60
N ASN A 149 -3.25 19.43 1.31
CA ASN A 149 -2.86 18.27 2.11
C ASN A 149 -2.65 17.01 1.26
N LEU A 150 -3.13 17.01 0.01
CA LEU A 150 -3.02 15.89 -0.91
C LEU A 150 -1.85 16.10 -1.86
N ARG A 151 -0.88 15.20 -1.81
CA ARG A 151 0.33 15.21 -2.66
C ARG A 151 0.33 14.01 -3.60
N VAL A 152 1.13 14.08 -4.65
CA VAL A 152 1.29 12.98 -5.60
C VAL A 152 2.76 12.63 -5.81
N GLU A 153 3.04 11.33 -5.85
CA GLU A 153 4.35 10.76 -6.16
C GLU A 153 4.13 9.71 -7.25
N GLY A 154 4.33 10.11 -8.51
CA GLY A 154 3.97 9.28 -9.67
C GLY A 154 2.47 8.99 -9.72
N TRP A 155 2.10 7.71 -9.78
CA TRP A 155 0.71 7.23 -9.80
C TRP A 155 0.02 7.28 -8.43
N ARG A 156 0.76 7.51 -7.35
CA ARG A 156 0.29 7.35 -5.97
C ARG A 156 -0.07 8.69 -5.34
N VAL A 157 -1.25 8.75 -4.72
CA VAL A 157 -1.67 9.82 -3.81
C VAL A 157 -1.05 9.61 -2.44
N ARG A 158 -0.63 10.70 -1.80
CA ARG A 158 -0.09 10.74 -0.46
C ARG A 158 -0.71 11.85 0.35
N VAL A 159 -1.18 11.51 1.55
CA VAL A 159 -1.70 12.48 2.51
C VAL A 159 -0.52 13.07 3.28
N LEU A 160 -0.47 14.39 3.42
CA LEU A 160 0.61 15.07 4.13
C LEU A 160 0.48 14.92 5.65
N GLN A 161 -0.73 15.10 6.18
CA GLN A 161 -1.07 14.88 7.59
C GLN A 161 -2.55 14.48 7.74
N LEU A 162 -2.89 13.81 8.84
CA LEU A 162 -4.27 13.53 9.21
C LEU A 162 -4.88 14.75 9.92
N ILE A 163 -6.04 15.19 9.43
CA ILE A 163 -6.82 16.31 9.94
C ILE A 163 -8.05 15.72 10.66
N PRO A 164 -8.20 15.94 11.99
CA PRO A 164 -9.37 15.50 12.73
C PRO A 164 -10.66 16.11 12.20
N ASP A 165 -11.71 15.29 12.16
CA ASP A 165 -13.04 15.71 11.75
C ASP A 165 -13.67 16.57 12.84
N ALA A 166 -13.93 17.86 12.56
CA ALA A 166 -14.76 18.68 13.45
C ALA A 166 -16.21 18.18 13.49
N GLN A 167 -16.68 17.70 12.34
CA GLN A 167 -17.91 16.93 12.13
C GLN A 167 -17.65 15.92 11.01
N PRO A 168 -18.34 14.76 10.99
CA PRO A 168 -18.17 13.77 9.93
C PRO A 168 -18.42 14.41 8.55
N PRO A 169 -17.42 14.41 7.65
CA PRO A 169 -17.58 15.05 6.35
C PRO A 169 -18.57 14.27 5.48
N THR A 170 -19.22 14.99 4.57
CA THR A 170 -20.24 14.41 3.69
C THR A 170 -19.68 14.13 2.31
N LEU A 171 -20.31 13.21 1.58
CA LEU A 171 -19.99 12.96 0.18
C LEU A 171 -20.12 14.24 -0.68
N LYS A 172 -21.04 15.14 -0.32
CA LYS A 172 -21.18 16.45 -0.97
C LYS A 172 -19.95 17.33 -0.78
N ALA A 173 -19.35 17.33 0.40
CA ALA A 173 -18.11 18.07 0.67
C ALA A 173 -16.93 17.53 -0.18
N LEU A 174 -16.84 16.21 -0.33
CA LEU A 174 -15.85 15.59 -1.22
C LEU A 174 -16.07 16.01 -2.68
N ALA A 175 -17.31 15.96 -3.17
CA ALA A 175 -17.65 16.37 -4.53
C ALA A 175 -17.41 17.85 -4.80
N GLN A 176 -17.57 18.74 -3.81
CA GLN A 176 -17.20 20.17 -3.95
C GLN A 176 -15.70 20.34 -4.23
N GLY A 177 -14.84 19.59 -3.53
CA GLY A 177 -13.41 19.57 -3.82
C GLY A 177 -13.12 19.07 -5.23
N TRP A 178 -13.72 17.95 -5.62
CA TRP A 178 -13.52 17.36 -6.95
C TRP A 178 -14.08 18.20 -8.09
N GLN A 179 -15.13 19.00 -7.86
CA GLN A 179 -15.67 19.92 -8.86
C GLN A 179 -14.60 20.91 -9.34
N THR A 180 -13.74 21.40 -8.44
CA THR A 180 -12.63 22.30 -8.81
C THR A 180 -11.60 21.63 -9.72
N LEU A 181 -11.31 20.34 -9.47
CA LEU A 181 -10.44 19.53 -10.31
C LEU A 181 -11.10 19.22 -11.67
N ALA A 182 -12.40 18.97 -11.67
CA ALA A 182 -13.18 18.66 -12.87
C ALA A 182 -13.20 19.81 -13.89
N GLU A 183 -13.13 21.07 -13.44
CA GLU A 183 -13.06 22.24 -14.32
C GLU A 183 -11.78 22.29 -15.16
N VAL A 184 -10.68 21.79 -14.62
CA VAL A 184 -9.35 21.79 -15.26
C VAL A 184 -8.85 20.36 -15.57
N ALA A 185 -9.77 19.40 -15.60
CA ALA A 185 -9.46 18.01 -15.92
C ALA A 185 -9.17 17.81 -17.41
N ASN A 186 -8.51 16.69 -17.73
CA ASN A 186 -8.28 16.29 -19.11
C ASN A 186 -9.61 16.13 -19.85
N ALA A 187 -9.67 16.54 -21.12
CA ALA A 187 -10.89 16.53 -21.92
C ALA A 187 -11.56 15.14 -21.99
N ALA A 188 -10.78 14.05 -21.92
CA ALA A 188 -11.32 12.69 -21.93
C ALA A 188 -12.21 12.36 -20.73
N ILE A 189 -11.96 13.01 -19.58
CA ILE A 189 -12.63 12.70 -18.31
C ILE A 189 -13.44 13.88 -17.73
N ALA A 190 -13.24 15.10 -18.23
CA ALA A 190 -13.83 16.31 -17.66
C ALA A 190 -15.35 16.24 -17.59
N THR A 191 -16.03 15.91 -18.69
CA THR A 191 -17.50 15.82 -18.72
C THR A 191 -18.04 14.70 -17.81
N PRO A 192 -17.55 13.44 -17.90
CA PRO A 192 -17.94 12.40 -16.96
C PRO A 192 -17.75 12.80 -15.49
N LEU A 193 -16.61 13.39 -15.13
CA LEU A 193 -16.31 13.79 -13.76
C LEU A 193 -17.21 14.93 -13.27
N LYS A 194 -17.52 15.90 -14.13
CA LYS A 194 -18.49 16.97 -13.84
C LYS A 194 -19.88 16.40 -13.54
N ASN A 195 -20.33 15.45 -14.34
CA ASN A 195 -21.63 14.80 -14.15
C ASN A 195 -21.70 14.05 -12.82
N VAL A 196 -20.65 13.29 -12.49
CA VAL A 196 -20.52 12.60 -11.19
C VAL A 196 -20.61 13.59 -10.03
N CYS A 197 -19.82 14.68 -10.09
CA CYS A 197 -19.84 15.71 -9.04
C CYS A 197 -21.24 16.35 -8.91
N GLN A 198 -21.87 16.71 -10.03
CA GLN A 198 -23.20 17.32 -10.03
C GLN A 198 -24.28 16.40 -9.44
N ALA A 199 -24.27 15.11 -9.80
CA ALA A 199 -25.22 14.13 -9.28
C ALA A 199 -25.07 13.92 -7.77
N ILE A 200 -23.83 13.88 -7.25
CA ILE A 200 -23.57 13.83 -5.80
C ILE A 200 -24.12 15.09 -5.10
N LEU A 201 -23.85 16.27 -5.66
CA LEU A 201 -24.30 17.54 -5.08
C LEU A 201 -25.83 17.65 -5.04
N ALA A 202 -26.50 17.17 -6.10
CA ALA A 202 -27.95 17.05 -6.19
C ALA A 202 -28.52 16.01 -5.21
N GLY A 203 -27.70 15.08 -4.70
CA GLY A 203 -28.14 13.98 -3.84
C GLY A 203 -28.75 12.80 -4.61
N GLU A 204 -28.46 12.72 -5.90
CA GLU A 204 -28.99 11.72 -6.84
C GLU A 204 -28.04 10.52 -7.00
N MET A 205 -26.82 10.61 -6.47
CA MET A 205 -25.79 9.57 -6.58
C MET A 205 -25.40 9.02 -5.19
N PRO A 206 -25.72 7.75 -4.89
CA PRO A 206 -25.24 7.10 -3.68
C PRO A 206 -23.76 6.63 -3.82
N PRO A 207 -23.06 6.35 -2.70
CA PRO A 207 -21.66 5.89 -2.69
C PRO A 207 -21.37 4.68 -3.58
N GLU A 208 -22.31 3.75 -3.67
CA GLU A 208 -22.19 2.53 -4.48
C GLU A 208 -22.13 2.88 -5.98
N GLN A 209 -22.97 3.83 -6.41
CA GLN A 209 -22.97 4.30 -7.80
C GLN A 209 -21.69 5.08 -8.13
N LEU A 210 -21.20 5.91 -7.19
CA LEU A 210 -19.89 6.57 -7.35
C LEU A 210 -18.78 5.54 -7.58
N THR A 211 -18.79 4.45 -6.81
CA THR A 211 -17.80 3.37 -6.98
C THR A 211 -17.87 2.76 -8.37
N VAL A 212 -19.08 2.49 -8.88
CA VAL A 212 -19.29 1.93 -10.22
C VAL A 212 -18.82 2.90 -11.32
N ASP A 213 -19.23 4.16 -11.25
CA ASP A 213 -18.92 5.16 -12.28
C ASP A 213 -17.43 5.51 -12.33
N LEU A 214 -16.80 5.67 -11.16
CA LEU A 214 -15.37 5.95 -11.06
C LEU A 214 -14.55 4.74 -11.51
N ASN A 215 -14.99 3.52 -11.21
CA ASN A 215 -14.35 2.29 -11.69
C ASN A 215 -14.44 2.18 -13.22
N TYR A 216 -15.62 2.42 -13.79
CA TYR A 216 -15.81 2.40 -15.24
C TYR A 216 -14.87 3.40 -15.93
N LEU A 217 -14.80 4.63 -15.41
CA LEU A 217 -13.92 5.67 -15.94
C LEU A 217 -12.45 5.27 -15.82
N LEU A 218 -12.05 4.69 -14.69
CA LEU A 218 -10.67 4.22 -14.49
C LEU A 218 -10.30 3.13 -15.50
N LEU A 219 -11.12 2.09 -15.62
CA LEU A 219 -10.88 0.99 -16.56
C LEU A 219 -10.82 1.49 -18.01
N LYS A 220 -11.71 2.41 -18.38
CA LYS A 220 -11.76 3.00 -19.72
C LYS A 220 -10.46 3.73 -20.06
N GLU A 221 -9.98 4.59 -19.15
CA GLU A 221 -8.76 5.36 -19.40
C GLU A 221 -7.50 4.48 -19.29
N SER A 222 -7.51 3.49 -18.39
CA SER A 222 -6.42 2.50 -18.27
C SER A 222 -6.28 1.62 -19.50
N ALA A 223 -7.35 1.35 -20.25
CA ALA A 223 -7.28 0.57 -21.51
C ALA A 223 -6.42 1.24 -22.61
N SER A 224 -6.09 2.52 -22.46
CA SER A 224 -5.12 3.20 -23.34
C SER A 224 -3.68 2.74 -23.10
N CYS A 225 -3.39 2.15 -21.93
CA CYS A 225 -2.09 1.64 -21.56
C CYS A 225 -1.92 0.22 -22.11
N ARG A 226 -0.95 0.04 -23.01
CA ARG A 226 -0.58 -1.29 -23.51
C ARG A 226 0.63 -1.81 -22.76
N HIS A 227 0.47 -2.94 -22.09
CA HIS A 227 1.53 -3.55 -21.31
C HIS A 227 2.16 -4.73 -22.05
N ARG A 228 3.46 -4.88 -21.89
CA ARG A 228 4.19 -6.11 -22.19
C ARG A 228 4.82 -6.58 -20.89
N PHE A 229 4.48 -7.78 -20.48
CA PHE A 229 4.98 -8.35 -19.24
C PHE A 229 6.09 -9.37 -19.52
N HIS A 230 7.18 -9.22 -18.78
CA HIS A 230 8.24 -10.21 -18.67
C HIS A 230 8.23 -10.71 -17.24
N LEU A 231 8.21 -12.02 -17.05
CA LEU A 231 8.15 -12.62 -15.73
C LEU A 231 9.30 -13.61 -15.55
N ALA A 232 9.95 -13.52 -14.41
CA ALA A 232 10.99 -14.44 -14.00
C ALA A 232 10.88 -14.68 -12.50
N GLY A 233 11.23 -15.88 -12.07
CA GLY A 233 11.39 -16.19 -10.65
C GLY A 233 12.61 -17.07 -10.43
N ALA A 234 13.22 -16.89 -9.27
CA ALA A 234 14.37 -17.65 -8.82
C ALA A 234 14.27 -17.82 -7.30
N THR A 235 14.95 -18.82 -6.78
CA THR A 235 15.05 -19.07 -5.34
C THR A 235 16.42 -19.70 -5.03
N HIS A 236 16.95 -19.46 -3.84
CA HIS A 236 18.24 -19.97 -3.40
C HIS A 236 18.24 -20.14 -1.88
N PRO A 237 18.81 -21.21 -1.31
CA PRO A 237 18.89 -21.43 0.15
C PRO A 237 19.78 -20.40 0.91
N GLY A 238 20.23 -19.34 0.26
CA GLY A 238 21.31 -18.49 0.76
C GLY A 238 22.63 -19.23 1.02
N PRO A 239 23.61 -18.55 1.62
CA PRO A 239 24.91 -19.13 1.97
C PRO A 239 24.91 -19.86 3.33
N GLN A 240 23.89 -19.66 4.17
CA GLN A 240 23.87 -20.11 5.56
C GLN A 240 22.97 -21.31 5.81
N HIS A 241 22.03 -21.61 4.91
CA HIS A 241 21.08 -22.70 5.10
C HIS A 241 21.42 -23.89 4.20
N SER A 242 21.27 -25.10 4.74
CA SER A 242 21.47 -26.34 3.99
C SER A 242 20.26 -26.71 3.12
N ARG A 243 19.13 -26.04 3.32
CA ARG A 243 17.84 -26.31 2.67
C ARG A 243 17.15 -25.00 2.35
N ASN A 244 16.30 -25.04 1.33
CA ASN A 244 15.52 -23.90 0.90
C ASN A 244 14.06 -24.14 1.29
N GLU A 245 13.54 -23.35 2.22
CA GLU A 245 12.14 -23.41 2.63
C GLU A 245 11.26 -22.46 1.80
N ASP A 246 11.88 -21.64 0.95
CA ASP A 246 11.19 -20.75 0.02
C ASP A 246 10.73 -21.49 -1.25
N ALA A 247 9.55 -21.12 -1.72
CA ALA A 247 9.02 -21.54 -3.02
C ALA A 247 8.53 -20.31 -3.80
N CYS A 248 8.69 -20.34 -5.12
CA CYS A 248 8.18 -19.28 -5.98
C CYS A 248 7.54 -19.83 -7.26
N TYR A 249 6.71 -19.00 -7.90
CA TYR A 249 6.15 -19.27 -9.20
C TYR A 249 6.17 -18.00 -10.05
N PRO A 250 6.58 -18.09 -11.34
CA PRO A 250 7.21 -19.23 -11.98
C PRO A 250 8.66 -19.43 -11.49
N GLU A 251 9.17 -20.65 -11.59
CA GLU A 251 10.62 -20.89 -11.56
C GLU A 251 11.20 -20.69 -12.97
N GLY A 252 12.28 -19.92 -13.08
CA GLY A 252 12.94 -19.58 -14.33
C GLY A 252 12.34 -18.39 -15.09
N GLU A 253 12.87 -18.12 -16.28
CA GLU A 253 12.40 -17.03 -17.14
C GLU A 253 11.23 -17.46 -18.04
N LYS A 254 10.21 -16.61 -18.11
CA LYS A 254 9.12 -16.71 -19.08
C LYS A 254 9.12 -15.44 -19.95
N PRO A 255 9.83 -15.46 -21.10
CA PRO A 255 10.20 -14.26 -21.85
C PRO A 255 9.00 -13.54 -22.50
N GLU A 256 7.88 -14.22 -22.73
CA GLU A 256 6.62 -13.59 -23.13
C GLU A 256 5.44 -14.30 -22.46
N ILE A 257 4.65 -13.56 -21.70
CA ILE A 257 3.39 -14.06 -21.11
C ILE A 257 2.28 -13.92 -22.15
N PRO A 258 1.63 -15.02 -22.54
CA PRO A 258 0.18 -15.09 -22.42
C PRO A 258 -0.21 -15.79 -21.11
N THR A 259 0.68 -16.63 -20.57
CA THR A 259 0.58 -17.34 -19.29
C THR A 259 1.99 -17.55 -18.71
N PRO A 260 2.22 -17.32 -17.40
CA PRO A 260 1.23 -17.05 -16.36
C PRO A 260 1.04 -15.56 -16.08
N ARG A 261 -0.21 -15.21 -15.81
CA ARG A 261 -0.64 -13.92 -15.25
C ARG A 261 -0.50 -13.88 -13.72
N ILE A 262 0.31 -14.78 -13.17
CA ILE A 262 0.40 -15.08 -11.75
C ILE A 262 1.88 -15.14 -11.40
N ALA A 263 2.26 -14.43 -10.34
CA ALA A 263 3.55 -14.58 -9.67
C ALA A 263 3.30 -14.82 -8.18
N ILE A 264 4.02 -15.75 -7.56
CA ILE A 264 3.84 -16.12 -6.15
C ILE A 264 5.22 -16.30 -5.52
N VAL A 265 5.40 -15.82 -4.30
CA VAL A 265 6.52 -16.14 -3.42
C VAL A 265 5.95 -16.55 -2.07
N CYS A 266 6.48 -17.64 -1.52
CA CYS A 266 6.11 -18.21 -0.24
C CYS A 266 7.40 -18.54 0.53
N ASP A 267 7.54 -17.99 1.72
CA ASP A 267 8.61 -18.29 2.67
C ASP A 267 8.08 -19.27 3.71
N GLY A 268 8.62 -20.49 3.69
CA GLY A 268 8.22 -21.56 4.59
C GLY A 268 8.66 -21.29 6.02
N VAL A 269 7.71 -21.28 6.95
CA VAL A 269 7.98 -21.10 8.38
C VAL A 269 7.64 -22.37 9.15
N GLY A 270 8.64 -22.97 9.79
CA GLY A 270 8.47 -24.15 10.63
C GLY A 270 9.81 -24.74 11.06
N GLY A 271 9.86 -25.39 12.23
CA GLY A 271 11.07 -26.12 12.60
C GLY A 271 11.23 -27.37 11.73
N HIS A 272 12.16 -27.35 10.76
CA HIS A 272 12.57 -28.46 9.87
C HIS A 272 11.77 -28.55 8.54
N GLU A 273 11.70 -29.73 7.90
CA GLU A 273 11.03 -30.04 6.60
C GLU A 273 9.57 -29.54 6.47
N ALA A 274 8.99 -29.10 7.57
CA ALA A 274 7.68 -28.49 7.66
C ALA A 274 7.53 -27.24 6.76
N GLY A 275 8.52 -26.33 6.74
CA GLY A 275 8.45 -25.07 6.01
C GLY A 275 8.37 -25.28 4.49
N GLU A 276 9.31 -26.06 3.96
CA GLU A 276 9.37 -26.44 2.53
C GLU A 276 8.05 -27.06 2.05
N VAL A 277 7.47 -27.98 2.83
CA VAL A 277 6.20 -28.62 2.46
C VAL A 277 5.06 -27.60 2.41
N ALA A 278 5.00 -26.66 3.36
CA ALA A 278 3.96 -25.63 3.37
C ALA A 278 4.09 -24.65 2.20
N SER A 279 5.29 -24.14 1.92
CA SER A 279 5.51 -23.17 0.84
C SER A 279 5.20 -23.77 -0.54
N HIS A 280 5.67 -24.99 -0.82
CA HIS A 280 5.38 -25.69 -2.09
C HIS A 280 3.90 -26.03 -2.23
N THR A 281 3.25 -26.47 -1.14
CA THR A 281 1.81 -26.76 -1.15
C THR A 281 1.01 -25.49 -1.43
N ALA A 282 1.39 -24.36 -0.84
CA ALA A 282 0.73 -23.08 -1.04
C ALA A 282 0.87 -22.59 -2.48
N VAL A 283 2.09 -22.56 -3.03
CA VAL A 283 2.34 -22.16 -4.42
C VAL A 283 1.52 -22.99 -5.40
N ARG A 284 1.59 -24.32 -5.29
CA ARG A 284 0.88 -25.23 -6.22
C ARG A 284 -0.64 -25.08 -6.12
N SER A 285 -1.17 -24.98 -4.91
CA SER A 285 -2.62 -24.88 -4.70
C SER A 285 -3.15 -23.52 -5.18
N LEU A 286 -2.47 -22.43 -4.85
CA LEU A 286 -2.83 -21.08 -5.31
C LEU A 286 -2.77 -20.95 -6.83
N GLN A 287 -1.73 -21.51 -7.46
CA GLN A 287 -1.63 -21.51 -8.92
C GLN A 287 -2.90 -22.09 -9.55
N LEU A 288 -3.35 -23.27 -9.10
CA LEU A 288 -4.55 -23.92 -9.65
C LEU A 288 -5.83 -23.12 -9.38
N GLN A 289 -6.00 -22.58 -8.18
CA GLN A 289 -7.16 -21.76 -7.82
C GLN A 289 -7.25 -20.49 -8.68
N LEU A 290 -6.13 -19.79 -8.86
CA LEU A 290 -6.06 -18.54 -9.62
C LEU A 290 -6.15 -18.76 -11.14
N GLU A 291 -5.63 -19.87 -11.66
CA GLU A 291 -5.84 -20.27 -13.05
C GLU A 291 -7.33 -20.55 -13.32
N GLY A 292 -8.04 -21.17 -12.37
CA GLY A 292 -9.50 -21.34 -12.43
C GLY A 292 -10.23 -19.99 -12.49
N LEU A 293 -9.89 -19.07 -11.59
CA LEU A 293 -10.45 -17.71 -11.56
C LEU A 293 -10.24 -16.95 -12.88
N LEU A 294 -9.02 -17.01 -13.44
CA LEU A 294 -8.72 -16.39 -14.73
C LEU A 294 -9.57 -17.02 -15.86
N ALA A 295 -9.73 -18.34 -15.86
CA ALA A 295 -10.54 -19.03 -16.86
C ALA A 295 -12.02 -18.63 -16.77
N GLU A 296 -12.59 -18.55 -15.57
CA GLU A 296 -13.97 -18.11 -15.36
C GLU A 296 -14.18 -16.68 -15.86
N SER A 297 -13.27 -15.77 -15.51
CA SER A 297 -13.37 -14.37 -15.90
C SER A 297 -13.30 -14.12 -17.41
N SER A 298 -12.65 -15.02 -18.16
CA SER A 298 -12.57 -14.91 -19.62
C SER A 298 -13.92 -15.08 -20.33
N HIS A 299 -14.92 -15.63 -19.63
CA HIS A 299 -16.28 -15.84 -20.12
C HIS A 299 -17.25 -14.71 -19.72
N GLU A 300 -16.82 -13.78 -18.86
CA GLU A 300 -17.65 -12.66 -18.43
C GLU A 300 -17.82 -11.63 -19.54
N GLU A 301 -19.08 -11.22 -19.76
CA GLU A 301 -19.42 -10.19 -20.75
C GLU A 301 -19.20 -8.77 -20.20
N GLN A 302 -19.15 -8.62 -18.88
CA GLN A 302 -19.01 -7.33 -18.21
C GLN A 302 -17.77 -7.30 -17.31
N ALA A 303 -17.27 -6.10 -17.04
CA ALA A 303 -16.18 -5.92 -16.10
C ALA A 303 -16.59 -6.38 -14.69
N ILE A 304 -15.78 -7.23 -14.08
CA ILE A 304 -16.04 -7.77 -12.76
C ILE A 304 -15.78 -6.67 -11.72
N PRO A 305 -16.70 -6.43 -10.76
CA PRO A 305 -16.46 -5.45 -9.71
C PRO A 305 -15.17 -5.75 -8.93
N PRO A 306 -14.33 -4.74 -8.65
CA PRO A 306 -13.07 -4.95 -7.94
C PRO A 306 -13.20 -5.65 -6.59
N SER A 307 -14.29 -5.37 -5.87
CA SER A 307 -14.60 -5.99 -4.58
C SER A 307 -14.86 -7.50 -4.70
N LEU A 308 -15.49 -7.94 -5.78
CA LEU A 308 -15.75 -9.35 -6.03
C LEU A 308 -14.46 -10.10 -6.34
N ILE A 309 -13.57 -9.51 -7.15
CA ILE A 309 -12.24 -10.09 -7.44
C ILE A 309 -11.42 -10.21 -6.15
N THR A 310 -11.42 -9.16 -5.32
CA THR A 310 -10.79 -9.21 -3.99
C THR A 310 -11.33 -10.35 -3.14
N GLN A 311 -12.66 -10.50 -3.05
CA GLN A 311 -13.29 -11.58 -2.29
C GLN A 311 -12.91 -12.97 -2.80
N GLN A 312 -12.84 -13.16 -4.12
CA GLN A 312 -12.45 -14.42 -4.72
C GLN A 312 -10.97 -14.76 -4.46
N ILE A 313 -10.07 -13.76 -4.52
CA ILE A 313 -8.66 -13.93 -4.15
C ILE A 313 -8.53 -14.32 -2.67
N GLU A 314 -9.22 -13.60 -1.77
CA GLU A 314 -9.23 -13.92 -0.34
C GLU A 314 -9.76 -15.33 -0.06
N ALA A 315 -10.82 -15.74 -0.76
CA ALA A 315 -11.38 -17.09 -0.65
C ALA A 315 -10.38 -18.16 -1.10
N ALA A 316 -9.69 -17.95 -2.22
CA ALA A 316 -8.64 -18.85 -2.70
C ALA A 316 -7.50 -19.00 -1.66
N ILE A 317 -7.07 -17.89 -1.06
CA ILE A 317 -6.04 -17.90 -0.01
C ILE A 317 -6.53 -18.66 1.23
N ARG A 318 -7.79 -18.48 1.66
CA ARG A 318 -8.37 -19.21 2.79
C ARG A 318 -8.48 -20.72 2.53
N VAL A 319 -8.82 -21.13 1.31
CA VAL A 319 -8.81 -22.55 0.91
C VAL A 319 -7.41 -23.15 1.04
N VAL A 320 -6.39 -22.43 0.56
CA VAL A 320 -4.99 -22.88 0.67
C VAL A 320 -4.52 -22.93 2.12
N ASN A 321 -4.91 -21.95 2.94
CA ASN A 321 -4.67 -21.98 4.37
C ASN A 321 -5.23 -23.25 5.01
N ASP A 322 -6.51 -23.56 4.75
CA ASP A 322 -7.18 -24.70 5.36
C ASP A 322 -6.62 -26.04 4.87
N LEU A 323 -6.10 -26.11 3.65
CA LEU A 323 -5.36 -27.27 3.14
C LEU A 323 -4.11 -27.55 4.01
N VAL A 324 -3.26 -26.55 4.22
CA VAL A 324 -2.05 -26.70 5.05
C VAL A 324 -2.42 -26.95 6.52
N ASN A 325 -3.48 -26.29 7.01
CA ASN A 325 -3.97 -26.45 8.37
C ASN A 325 -4.51 -27.87 8.65
N THR A 326 -5.29 -28.43 7.72
CA THR A 326 -5.81 -29.80 7.81
C THR A 326 -4.67 -30.81 7.76
N GLN A 327 -3.64 -30.56 6.96
CA GLN A 327 -2.45 -31.40 6.92
C GLN A 327 -1.69 -31.37 8.25
N ASN A 328 -1.57 -30.21 8.90
CA ASN A 328 -1.01 -30.12 10.24
C ASN A 328 -1.80 -30.96 11.25
N ASP A 329 -3.12 -30.90 11.21
CA ASP A 329 -3.98 -31.66 12.14
C ASP A 329 -3.91 -33.17 11.88
N THR A 330 -3.92 -33.56 10.61
CA THR A 330 -3.81 -34.98 10.19
C THR A 330 -2.47 -35.60 10.60
N GLN A 331 -1.41 -34.78 10.64
CA GLN A 331 -0.08 -35.20 11.06
C GLN A 331 0.19 -34.91 12.55
N GLU A 332 -0.85 -34.57 13.31
CA GLU A 332 -0.81 -34.33 14.76
C GLU A 332 0.24 -33.27 15.18
N ARG A 333 0.54 -32.31 14.29
CA ARG A 333 1.50 -31.24 14.56
C ARG A 333 0.91 -30.18 15.48
N SER A 334 1.61 -29.91 16.58
CA SER A 334 1.22 -28.91 17.58
C SER A 334 2.23 -27.79 17.71
N GLU A 335 1.76 -26.61 18.11
CA GLU A 335 2.58 -25.43 18.39
C GLU A 335 3.64 -25.14 17.31
N ARG A 336 4.94 -25.15 17.68
CA ARG A 336 6.08 -24.86 16.80
C ARG A 336 6.35 -25.94 15.74
N GLN A 337 5.68 -27.07 15.83
CA GLN A 337 5.78 -28.15 14.84
C GLN A 337 4.80 -27.95 13.68
N ARG A 338 3.80 -27.06 13.82
CA ARG A 338 2.88 -26.76 12.72
C ARG A 338 3.66 -26.13 11.58
N MET A 339 3.45 -26.66 10.38
CA MET A 339 3.95 -26.05 9.16
C MET A 339 3.18 -24.76 8.90
N GLY A 340 3.88 -23.74 8.42
CA GLY A 340 3.27 -22.56 7.87
C GLY A 340 4.11 -21.98 6.75
N THR A 341 3.57 -20.97 6.09
CA THR A 341 4.31 -20.20 5.08
C THR A 341 3.74 -18.80 5.00
N THR A 342 4.57 -17.83 4.65
CA THR A 342 4.11 -16.53 4.16
C THR A 342 3.50 -16.69 2.77
N LEU A 343 2.89 -15.61 2.28
CA LEU A 343 2.46 -15.45 0.91
C LEU A 343 2.68 -14.00 0.50
N VAL A 344 3.27 -13.80 -0.67
CA VAL A 344 3.06 -12.60 -1.48
C VAL A 344 2.83 -13.03 -2.92
N MET A 345 1.77 -12.52 -3.54
CA MET A 345 1.41 -12.87 -4.92
C MET A 345 0.97 -11.65 -5.71
N ALA A 346 1.15 -11.74 -7.02
CA ALA A 346 0.63 -10.82 -8.01
C ALA A 346 -0.26 -11.57 -9.02
N LEU A 347 -1.43 -11.01 -9.30
CA LEU A 347 -2.38 -11.50 -10.29
C LEU A 347 -2.68 -10.38 -11.29
N LEU A 348 -2.39 -10.61 -12.57
CA LEU A 348 -2.77 -9.75 -13.68
C LEU A 348 -4.14 -10.16 -14.22
N MET A 349 -5.17 -9.50 -13.71
CA MET A 349 -6.56 -9.78 -13.99
C MET A 349 -7.00 -9.05 -15.27
N PRO A 350 -7.33 -9.77 -16.36
CA PRO A 350 -7.86 -9.13 -17.57
C PRO A 350 -9.33 -8.75 -17.37
N GLN A 351 -9.68 -7.53 -17.77
CA GLN A 351 -11.05 -7.05 -17.83
C GLN A 351 -11.47 -6.76 -19.26
N ARG A 352 -12.77 -6.91 -19.51
CA ARG A 352 -13.41 -6.48 -20.75
C ARG A 352 -14.41 -5.39 -20.46
N LEU A 353 -14.29 -4.29 -21.18
CA LEU A 353 -15.16 -3.13 -21.02
C LEU A 353 -15.88 -2.81 -22.32
N GLN A 354 -17.21 -2.81 -22.29
CA GLN A 354 -18.00 -2.32 -23.40
C GLN A 354 -18.06 -0.79 -23.38
N THR A 355 -17.72 -0.18 -24.51
CA THR A 355 -17.82 1.27 -24.73
C THR A 355 -18.62 1.56 -25.99
N PRO A 356 -19.12 2.80 -26.18
CA PRO A 356 -19.75 3.18 -27.43
C PRO A 356 -18.84 3.01 -28.67
N GLN A 357 -17.52 2.99 -28.47
CA GLN A 357 -16.51 2.81 -29.52
C GLN A 357 -16.14 1.32 -29.75
N GLY A 358 -16.68 0.40 -28.96
CA GLY A 358 -16.40 -1.03 -29.03
C GLY A 358 -15.87 -1.61 -27.72
N TRP A 359 -15.32 -2.82 -27.80
CA TRP A 359 -14.74 -3.51 -26.66
C TRP A 359 -13.31 -3.05 -26.38
N LEU A 360 -13.03 -2.73 -25.13
CA LEU A 360 -11.69 -2.46 -24.60
C LEU A 360 -11.24 -3.61 -23.71
N GLN A 361 -9.93 -3.85 -23.70
CA GLN A 361 -9.27 -4.75 -22.76
C GLN A 361 -8.33 -3.95 -21.87
N VAL A 362 -8.32 -4.28 -20.60
CA VAL A 362 -7.44 -3.66 -19.61
C VAL A 362 -6.98 -4.73 -18.64
N ASP A 363 -5.70 -4.69 -18.27
CA ASP A 363 -5.15 -5.57 -17.24
C ASP A 363 -5.08 -4.81 -15.91
N GLU A 364 -5.60 -5.42 -14.86
CA GLU A 364 -5.52 -4.91 -13.50
C GLU A 364 -4.51 -5.73 -12.71
N LEU A 365 -3.69 -5.08 -11.90
CA LEU A 365 -2.76 -5.78 -11.03
C LEU A 365 -3.37 -5.92 -9.64
N TYR A 366 -3.53 -7.14 -9.16
CA TYR A 366 -3.88 -7.43 -7.78
C TYR A 366 -2.67 -7.98 -7.05
N ILE A 367 -2.32 -7.40 -5.91
CA ILE A 367 -1.30 -7.92 -5.01
C ILE A 367 -2.01 -8.43 -3.77
N ALA A 368 -1.69 -9.66 -3.38
CA ALA A 368 -2.19 -10.22 -2.13
C ALA A 368 -1.05 -10.75 -1.27
N HIS A 369 -1.13 -10.57 0.04
CA HIS A 369 -0.10 -11.05 0.96
C HIS A 369 -0.65 -11.49 2.32
N VAL A 370 0.14 -12.35 2.98
CA VAL A 370 0.02 -12.81 4.37
C VAL A 370 1.45 -13.02 4.89
N GLY A 371 1.81 -12.39 6.00
CA GLY A 371 3.15 -12.47 6.56
C GLY A 371 4.00 -11.25 6.21
N ASP A 372 5.32 -11.43 6.15
CA ASP A 372 6.33 -10.37 5.99
C ASP A 372 7.10 -10.45 4.67
N SER A 373 6.75 -11.38 3.77
CA SER A 373 7.19 -11.32 2.37
C SER A 373 6.58 -10.09 1.68
N ARG A 374 7.32 -9.49 0.75
CA ARG A 374 7.04 -8.13 0.28
C ARG A 374 6.88 -8.03 -1.23
N ALA A 375 6.09 -7.02 -1.62
CA ALA A 375 6.02 -6.57 -3.01
C ALA A 375 6.55 -5.13 -3.12
N TYR A 376 7.34 -4.86 -4.16
CA TYR A 376 7.89 -3.55 -4.46
C TYR A 376 7.60 -3.14 -5.91
N TRP A 377 7.22 -1.88 -6.12
CA TRP A 377 7.23 -1.25 -7.43
C TRP A 377 8.48 -0.37 -7.60
N ILE A 378 9.29 -0.69 -8.60
CA ILE A 378 10.61 -0.07 -8.81
C ILE A 378 10.65 0.60 -10.17
N THR A 379 10.99 1.88 -10.18
CA THR A 379 11.28 2.69 -11.36
C THR A 379 12.66 3.33 -11.24
N PRO A 380 13.19 4.02 -12.26
CA PRO A 380 14.41 4.80 -12.12
C PRO A 380 14.33 5.90 -11.03
N ASP A 381 13.12 6.36 -10.72
CA ASP A 381 12.88 7.50 -9.84
C ASP A 381 12.55 7.09 -8.40
N TYR A 382 11.95 5.92 -8.18
CA TYR A 382 11.52 5.47 -6.86
C TYR A 382 11.45 3.94 -6.70
N CYS A 383 11.48 3.52 -5.43
CA CYS A 383 11.17 2.16 -4.99
C CYS A 383 10.08 2.25 -3.92
N HIS A 384 8.92 1.65 -4.19
CA HIS A 384 7.76 1.69 -3.30
C HIS A 384 7.42 0.30 -2.83
N GLN A 385 7.48 0.07 -1.51
CA GLN A 385 6.89 -1.11 -0.91
C GLN A 385 5.37 -1.00 -0.98
N LEU A 386 4.73 -2.03 -1.54
CA LEU A 386 3.28 -2.09 -1.76
C LEU A 386 2.56 -2.87 -0.65
N THR A 387 3.28 -3.74 0.05
CA THR A 387 2.78 -4.53 1.18
C THR A 387 3.15 -3.89 2.53
N VAL A 388 2.40 -4.24 3.57
CA VAL A 388 2.71 -3.91 4.96
C VAL A 388 2.80 -5.23 5.72
N ASP A 389 3.96 -5.49 6.31
CA ASP A 389 4.27 -6.76 6.96
C ASP A 389 3.29 -7.09 8.10
N ASP A 390 2.95 -8.37 8.23
CA ASP A 390 2.17 -8.89 9.35
C ASP A 390 3.09 -9.25 10.54
N ASP A 391 3.78 -8.25 11.11
CA ASP A 391 4.75 -8.42 12.20
C ASP A 391 4.22 -7.91 13.57
N ILE A 392 4.91 -8.27 14.66
CA ILE A 392 4.54 -7.79 16.00
C ILE A 392 4.65 -6.27 16.07
N ALA A 393 5.68 -5.66 15.48
CA ALA A 393 5.85 -4.20 15.51
C ALA A 393 4.65 -3.46 14.88
N GLY A 394 4.19 -3.90 13.72
CA GLY A 394 3.02 -3.38 13.03
C GLY A 394 1.76 -3.58 13.86
N ARG A 395 1.59 -4.76 14.49
CA ARG A 395 0.45 -5.03 15.38
C ARG A 395 0.40 -4.13 16.60
N GLU A 396 1.51 -3.99 17.29
CA GLU A 396 1.59 -3.14 18.48
C GLU A 396 1.43 -1.66 18.11
N ALA A 397 1.89 -1.26 16.91
CA ALA A 397 1.62 0.07 16.38
C ALA A 397 0.13 0.28 16.11
N TYR A 398 -0.54 -0.55 15.30
CA TYR A 398 -1.94 -0.30 14.95
C TYR A 398 -2.93 -0.50 16.10
N THR A 399 -2.55 -1.26 17.13
CA THR A 399 -3.31 -1.34 18.39
C THR A 399 -3.09 -0.14 19.32
N GLY A 400 -2.26 0.83 18.91
CA GLY A 400 -2.05 2.08 19.62
C GLY A 400 -1.10 1.99 20.81
N ARG A 401 -0.21 0.99 20.86
CA ARG A 401 0.69 0.77 22.00
C ARG A 401 1.99 1.56 21.94
N SER A 402 2.57 1.74 20.75
CA SER A 402 3.83 2.48 20.55
C SER A 402 4.02 2.85 19.07
N PHE A 403 5.08 3.58 18.75
CA PHE A 403 5.44 3.95 17.39
C PHE A 403 6.15 2.80 16.70
N TYR A 404 5.85 2.57 15.42
CA TYR A 404 6.46 1.48 14.65
C TYR A 404 7.99 1.56 14.67
N THR A 405 8.55 2.76 14.47
CA THR A 405 10.00 3.02 14.50
C THR A 405 10.67 2.59 15.80
N ALA A 406 10.04 2.85 16.94
CA ALA A 406 10.55 2.44 18.24
C ALA A 406 10.39 0.94 18.51
N LEU A 407 9.35 0.32 17.94
CA LEU A 407 9.06 -1.10 18.11
C LEU A 407 10.02 -2.01 17.33
N ARG A 408 10.59 -1.53 16.21
CA ARG A 408 11.49 -2.31 15.33
C ARG A 408 12.74 -2.85 16.02
N ASP A 409 13.20 -2.17 17.07
CA ASP A 409 14.42 -2.57 17.81
C ASP A 409 14.14 -3.65 18.87
N ARG A 410 12.87 -4.05 19.07
CA ARG A 410 12.54 -5.14 19.98
C ARG A 410 13.01 -6.49 19.40
N PRO A 411 13.49 -7.42 20.24
CA PRO A 411 13.89 -8.75 19.78
C PRO A 411 12.77 -9.54 19.09
N ASP A 412 11.51 -9.28 19.45
CA ASP A 412 10.33 -9.95 18.91
C ASP A 412 9.63 -9.16 17.80
N ALA A 413 10.17 -8.00 17.39
CA ALA A 413 9.51 -7.05 16.50
C ALA A 413 9.07 -7.67 15.17
N GLY A 414 9.97 -8.43 14.54
CA GLY A 414 9.76 -9.08 13.25
C GLY A 414 9.00 -10.41 13.32
N ALA A 415 8.58 -10.86 14.51
CA ALA A 415 7.87 -12.13 14.59
C ALA A 415 6.50 -12.02 13.87
N LEU A 416 6.21 -13.01 13.03
CA LEU A 416 4.96 -13.08 12.29
C LEU A 416 3.74 -13.14 13.23
N THR A 417 2.74 -12.34 12.90
CA THR A 417 1.43 -12.33 13.58
C THR A 417 0.41 -13.22 12.89
N GLN A 418 0.60 -13.49 11.60
CA GLN A 418 -0.14 -14.49 10.83
C GLN A 418 0.74 -15.10 9.74
N ALA A 419 0.47 -16.37 9.43
CA ALA A 419 1.06 -17.15 8.34
C ALA A 419 0.06 -18.22 7.91
N LEU A 420 0.09 -18.62 6.65
CA LEU A 420 -0.81 -19.64 6.11
C LEU A 420 -0.59 -20.98 6.83
N GLY A 421 -1.67 -21.73 7.05
CA GLY A 421 -1.65 -23.09 7.58
C GLY A 421 -1.49 -23.21 9.10
N THR A 422 -0.98 -22.17 9.76
CA THR A 422 -0.73 -22.19 11.22
C THR A 422 -2.01 -22.27 12.04
N ARG A 423 -3.10 -21.62 11.59
CA ARG A 423 -4.41 -21.57 12.24
C ARG A 423 -5.53 -21.75 11.20
N SER A 424 -6.76 -21.97 11.68
CA SER A 424 -7.95 -22.02 10.82
C SER A 424 -8.13 -20.71 10.05
N SER A 425 -8.67 -20.77 8.83
CA SER A 425 -8.92 -19.61 7.98
C SER A 425 -9.81 -18.55 8.62
N SER A 426 -10.62 -18.89 9.63
CA SER A 426 -11.41 -17.93 10.41
C SER A 426 -10.56 -16.90 11.18
N HIS A 427 -9.29 -17.21 11.44
CA HIS A 427 -8.33 -16.32 12.09
C HIS A 427 -7.33 -15.67 11.14
N LEU A 428 -7.44 -15.96 9.83
CA LEU A 428 -6.58 -15.39 8.81
C LEU A 428 -7.22 -14.11 8.25
N THR A 429 -6.43 -13.07 8.04
CA THR A 429 -6.87 -11.86 7.32
C THR A 429 -5.91 -11.62 6.17
N PRO A 430 -6.18 -12.20 4.97
CA PRO A 430 -5.42 -11.86 3.77
C PRO A 430 -5.58 -10.38 3.44
N HIS A 431 -4.52 -9.76 2.94
CA HIS A 431 -4.56 -8.39 2.45
C HIS A 431 -4.55 -8.44 0.92
N VAL A 432 -5.44 -7.69 0.28
CA VAL A 432 -5.50 -7.60 -1.18
C VAL A 432 -5.58 -6.13 -1.60
N GLN A 433 -4.70 -5.71 -2.51
CA GLN A 433 -4.66 -4.37 -3.06
C GLN A 433 -4.70 -4.40 -4.59
N ARG A 434 -5.44 -3.46 -5.17
CA ARG A 434 -5.62 -3.30 -6.62
C ARG A 434 -4.80 -2.12 -7.13
N PHE A 435 -4.11 -2.34 -8.24
CA PHE A 435 -3.26 -1.37 -8.90
C PHE A 435 -3.59 -1.25 -10.40
N MET A 436 -3.47 -0.02 -10.91
CA MET A 436 -3.45 0.26 -12.34
C MET A 436 -2.02 0.54 -12.75
N LEU A 437 -1.57 -0.10 -13.82
CA LEU A 437 -0.24 0.12 -14.37
C LEU A 437 -0.36 1.25 -15.39
N ASP A 438 0.20 2.43 -15.10
CA ASP A 438 0.23 3.58 -16.03
C ASP A 438 1.65 3.96 -16.47
N GLU A 439 2.65 3.19 -16.05
CA GLU A 439 4.07 3.41 -16.32
C GLU A 439 4.86 2.10 -16.38
N ALA A 440 6.08 2.18 -16.92
CA ALA A 440 7.00 1.05 -16.96
C ALA A 440 7.80 0.96 -15.65
N GLY A 441 7.96 -0.26 -15.14
CA GLY A 441 8.70 -0.52 -13.91
C GLY A 441 8.89 -2.02 -13.68
N VAL A 442 9.52 -2.35 -12.56
CA VAL A 442 9.70 -3.72 -12.08
C VAL A 442 8.81 -3.91 -10.87
N LEU A 443 7.91 -4.89 -10.94
CA LEU A 443 7.25 -5.46 -9.77
C LEU A 443 8.15 -6.57 -9.23
N LEU A 444 8.73 -6.36 -8.05
CA LEU A 444 9.53 -7.36 -7.34
C LEU A 444 8.69 -7.97 -6.22
N LEU A 445 8.55 -9.29 -6.21
CA LEU A 445 8.06 -10.06 -5.08
C LEU A 445 9.24 -10.78 -4.44
N CYS A 446 9.37 -10.74 -3.11
CA CYS A 446 10.48 -11.39 -2.41
C CYS A 446 10.07 -11.89 -1.01
N SER A 447 10.78 -12.90 -0.51
CA SER A 447 10.84 -13.25 0.91
C SER A 447 11.60 -12.17 1.69
N ASP A 448 11.78 -12.35 3.00
CA ASP A 448 12.50 -11.39 3.86
C ASP A 448 14.03 -11.46 3.71
N GLY A 449 14.56 -12.58 3.17
CA GLY A 449 15.99 -12.92 3.07
C GLY A 449 16.80 -12.37 1.90
#